data_AF-A0A1D6HM34-F1
#
_entry.id   AF-A0A1D6HM34-F1
#
_cell.length_a   1.000
_cell.length_b   1.000
_cell.length_c   1.000
_cell.angle_alpha   90.00
_cell.angle_beta   90.00
_cell.angle_gamma   90.00
#
_symmetry.space_group_name_H-M   'P 1'
#
loop_
_entity.id
_entity.type
_entity.pdbx_description
1 polymer ?
#
loop_
_entity_poly.entity_id
_entity_poly.type
_entity_poly.pdbx_seq_one_letter_code
_entity_poly.pdbx_strand_id
1 'polypeptide(L)'
;MRAPRHGSMRAHVALAFAALVLAGDALQPALAGGCGFDYKDALSKTIIFLEAQQMDYLLGANPRHSSYVVGFGANPPTQPHHRGASTPVLPPGTDVNCGLSFGDWMAPDKPNPNELTGAIVGGPDKNDGFVDKRGNSSYTEPCTYINSLAIGPLAALAVRGVQLVATQ
;
A
#
# COMPACT_ATOMS: atom_id res chain seq x y z
N MET A 1 6.66 14.84 6.72
CA MET A 1 6.76 13.87 7.85
C MET A 1 7.92 12.94 7.53
N ARG A 2 8.78 12.62 8.51
CA ARG A 2 10.07 11.95 8.29
C ARG A 2 9.88 10.43 8.40
N ALA A 3 10.21 9.68 7.36
CA ALA A 3 9.95 8.24 7.31
C ALA A 3 10.96 7.41 8.15
N PRO A 4 10.53 6.34 8.86
CA PRO A 4 11.40 5.45 9.62
C PRO A 4 11.96 4.29 8.76
N ARG A 5 12.99 3.62 9.28
CA ARG A 5 13.87 2.66 8.56
C ARG A 5 13.16 1.34 8.20
N HIS A 6 13.46 0.85 6.99
CA HIS A 6 13.19 -0.46 6.39
C HIS A 6 11.77 -1.05 6.56
N GLY A 7 11.04 -1.21 5.44
CA GLY A 7 9.70 -1.81 5.40
C GLY A 7 8.56 -0.82 5.63
N SER A 8 8.69 0.40 5.10
CA SER A 8 7.90 1.58 5.47
C SER A 8 6.38 1.44 5.27
N MET A 9 5.87 0.81 4.21
CA MET A 9 4.41 0.75 4.03
C MET A 9 3.71 -0.10 5.09
N ARG A 10 4.38 -1.12 5.65
CA ARG A 10 3.82 -1.99 6.68
C ARG A 10 3.40 -1.21 7.94
N ALA A 11 4.21 -0.23 8.34
CA ALA A 11 3.94 0.60 9.51
C ALA A 11 2.84 1.63 9.25
N HIS A 12 2.79 2.21 8.03
CA HIS A 12 1.80 3.23 7.69
C HIS A 12 0.39 2.64 7.56
N VAL A 13 0.22 1.45 6.94
CA VAL A 13 -1.12 0.84 6.86
C VAL A 13 -1.56 0.22 8.20
N ALA A 14 -0.63 -0.26 9.02
CA ALA A 14 -0.93 -0.73 10.38
C ALA A 14 -1.38 0.41 11.31
N LEU A 15 -0.76 1.59 11.21
CA LEU A 15 -1.21 2.79 11.92
C LEU A 15 -2.59 3.27 11.44
N ALA A 16 -2.88 3.18 10.14
CA ALA A 16 -4.21 3.50 9.60
C ALA A 16 -5.29 2.56 10.17
N PHE A 17 -5.04 1.25 10.26
CA PHE A 17 -5.99 0.30 10.85
C PHE A 17 -6.15 0.46 12.37
N ALA A 18 -5.07 0.76 13.10
CA ALA A 18 -5.16 1.04 14.54
C ALA A 18 -6.03 2.29 14.82
N ALA A 19 -5.97 3.31 13.95
CA ALA A 19 -6.85 4.47 14.04
C ALA A 19 -8.33 4.10 13.81
N LEU A 20 -8.61 3.20 12.86
CA LEU A 20 -9.96 2.71 12.57
C LEU A 20 -10.57 1.93 13.76
N VAL A 21 -9.77 1.06 14.41
CA VAL A 21 -10.22 0.25 15.55
C VAL A 21 -10.39 1.10 16.82
N LEU A 22 -9.48 2.06 17.07
CA LEU A 22 -9.58 2.93 18.23
C LEU A 22 -10.71 3.97 18.12
N ALA A 23 -11.10 4.35 16.91
CA ALA A 23 -12.24 5.24 16.68
C ALA A 23 -13.61 4.54 16.79
N GLY A 24 -13.64 3.21 16.69
CA GLY A 24 -14.87 2.41 16.72
C GLY A 24 -15.45 2.19 18.12
N ASP A 25 -14.61 1.80 19.09
CA ASP A 25 -15.10 1.19 20.34
C ASP A 25 -14.60 1.81 21.66
N ALA A 26 -13.74 2.85 21.66
CA ALA A 26 -13.02 3.26 22.89
C ALA A 26 -13.21 4.71 23.38
N LEU A 27 -14.07 5.53 22.77
CA LEU A 27 -14.38 6.88 23.28
C LEU A 27 -15.91 7.02 23.19
N GLN A 28 -16.66 6.83 24.28
CA GLN A 28 -16.97 7.79 25.34
C GLN A 28 -17.51 7.00 26.57
N PRO A 29 -17.32 7.48 27.82
CA PRO A 29 -17.76 8.81 28.22
C PRO A 29 -16.77 9.53 29.16
N ALA A 30 -16.25 10.67 28.74
CA ALA A 30 -15.80 11.69 29.69
C ALA A 30 -16.04 13.07 29.10
N LEU A 31 -16.56 13.96 29.95
CA LEU A 31 -16.72 15.40 29.77
C LEU A 31 -18.02 15.85 29.11
N ALA A 32 -19.09 15.71 29.88
CA ALA A 32 -20.07 16.77 29.98
C ALA A 32 -19.37 18.05 30.50
N GLY A 33 -19.35 19.12 29.70
CA GLY A 33 -18.99 20.47 30.16
C GLY A 33 -18.24 21.34 29.15
N GLY A 34 -18.93 22.33 28.58
CA GLY A 34 -18.35 23.53 27.98
C GLY A 34 -18.02 23.42 26.48
N CYS A 35 -18.64 24.31 25.69
CA CYS A 35 -18.59 24.49 24.22
C CYS A 35 -18.92 23.25 23.35
N GLY A 36 -19.93 23.38 22.48
CA GLY A 36 -20.44 22.32 21.60
C GLY A 36 -19.49 21.94 20.46
N PHE A 37 -18.28 21.48 20.79
CA PHE A 37 -17.35 20.85 19.85
C PHE A 37 -17.60 19.34 19.82
N ASP A 38 -17.95 18.83 18.63
CA ASP A 38 -18.04 17.39 18.38
C ASP A 38 -16.64 16.83 18.08
N TYR A 39 -15.97 16.39 19.14
CA TYR A 39 -14.65 15.77 19.05
C TYR A 39 -14.65 14.48 18.22
N LYS A 40 -15.77 13.76 18.15
CA LYS A 40 -15.88 12.53 17.36
C LYS A 40 -15.90 12.85 15.86
N ASP A 41 -16.65 13.85 15.46
CA ASP A 41 -16.67 14.33 14.07
C ASP A 41 -15.29 14.88 13.65
N ALA A 42 -14.69 15.73 14.47
CA ALA A 42 -13.36 16.28 14.21
C ALA A 42 -12.28 15.19 14.10
N LEU A 43 -12.29 14.20 15.00
CA LEU A 43 -11.38 13.06 14.96
C LEU A 43 -11.60 12.22 13.69
N SER A 44 -12.86 11.89 13.38
CA SER A 44 -13.21 11.07 12.21
C SER A 44 -12.74 11.73 10.91
N LYS A 45 -12.99 13.04 10.75
CA LYS A 45 -12.53 13.81 9.58
C LYS A 45 -11.01 13.80 9.46
N THR A 46 -10.31 13.96 10.58
CA THR A 46 -8.84 13.95 10.61
C THR A 46 -8.27 12.59 10.20
N ILE A 47 -8.88 11.49 10.67
CA ILE A 47 -8.46 10.12 10.29
C ILE A 47 -8.68 9.89 8.80
N ILE A 48 -9.85 10.23 8.26
CA ILE A 48 -10.15 10.06 6.83
C ILE A 48 -9.21 10.89 5.97
N PHE A 49 -8.91 12.12 6.38
CA PHE A 49 -7.96 12.98 5.67
C PHE A 49 -6.55 12.35 5.66
N LEU A 50 -6.10 11.81 6.79
CA LEU A 50 -4.82 11.10 6.86
C LEU A 50 -4.82 9.86 5.95
N GLU A 51 -5.88 9.06 5.97
CA GLU A 51 -6.04 7.89 5.10
C GLU A 51 -6.00 8.27 3.62
N ALA A 52 -6.72 9.32 3.22
CA ALA A 52 -6.70 9.85 1.86
C ALA A 52 -5.27 10.23 1.44
N GLN A 53 -4.53 10.96 2.29
CA GLN A 53 -3.15 11.31 2.00
C GLN A 53 -2.24 10.08 1.84
N GLN A 54 -2.43 9.03 2.66
CA GLN A 54 -1.64 7.79 2.51
C GLN A 54 -1.99 7.04 1.22
N MET A 55 -3.28 6.97 0.87
CA MET A 55 -3.72 6.31 -0.35
C MET A 55 -3.28 7.09 -1.60
N ASP A 56 -3.42 8.41 -1.61
CA ASP A 56 -2.95 9.25 -2.71
C ASP A 56 -1.44 9.09 -2.93
N TYR A 57 -0.65 9.08 -1.84
CA TYR A 57 0.79 8.85 -1.93
C TYR A 57 1.10 7.48 -2.56
N LEU A 58 0.39 6.43 -2.14
CA LEU A 58 0.54 5.07 -2.66
C LEU A 58 0.17 4.96 -4.15
N LEU A 59 -0.81 5.75 -4.60
CA LEU A 59 -1.32 5.75 -5.98
C LEU A 59 -0.59 6.73 -6.91
N GLY A 60 0.30 7.58 -6.39
CA GLY A 60 1.19 8.41 -7.22
C GLY A 60 1.41 9.85 -6.78
N ALA A 61 0.71 10.33 -5.74
CA ALA A 61 0.94 11.65 -5.15
C ALA A 61 2.18 11.65 -4.24
N ASN A 62 3.32 11.32 -4.82
CA ASN A 62 4.63 11.22 -4.17
C ASN A 62 5.70 11.89 -5.05
N PRO A 63 6.91 12.16 -4.52
CA PRO A 63 7.97 12.82 -5.28
C PRO A 63 8.40 12.12 -6.58
N ARG A 64 8.09 10.83 -6.72
CA ARG A 64 8.37 10.05 -7.93
C ARG A 64 7.25 10.14 -8.96
N HIS A 65 6.10 10.74 -8.64
CA HIS A 65 4.90 10.77 -9.47
C HIS A 65 4.53 9.38 -10.03
N SER A 66 4.76 8.34 -9.22
CA SER A 66 4.67 6.94 -9.65
C SER A 66 3.92 6.11 -8.62
N SER A 67 3.09 5.18 -9.07
CA SER A 67 2.33 4.28 -8.21
C SER A 67 3.23 3.24 -7.52
N TYR A 68 2.78 2.76 -6.36
CA TYR A 68 3.32 1.58 -5.67
C TYR A 68 2.39 0.36 -5.78
N VAL A 69 1.36 0.45 -6.62
CA VAL A 69 0.43 -0.64 -6.94
C VAL A 69 0.72 -1.17 -8.33
N VAL A 70 1.03 -2.45 -8.41
CA VAL A 70 1.31 -3.13 -9.67
C VAL A 70 0.08 -3.05 -10.60
N GLY A 71 0.29 -2.63 -11.84
CA GLY A 71 -0.75 -2.53 -12.86
C GLY A 71 -1.73 -1.35 -12.69
N PHE A 72 -1.46 -0.41 -11.78
CA PHE A 72 -2.38 0.72 -11.52
C PHE A 72 -1.65 2.06 -11.45
N GLY A 73 -2.24 3.10 -12.02
CA GLY A 73 -1.73 4.47 -11.95
C GLY A 73 -0.54 4.75 -12.87
N ALA A 74 0.15 5.86 -12.63
CA ALA A 74 1.31 6.24 -13.44
C ALA A 74 2.55 5.43 -13.05
N ASN A 75 3.28 4.92 -14.04
CA ASN A 75 4.57 4.25 -13.89
C ASN A 75 4.66 3.23 -12.72
N PRO A 76 3.74 2.23 -12.67
CA PRO A 76 3.68 1.26 -11.58
C PRO A 76 4.89 0.32 -11.53
N PRO A 77 5.15 -0.37 -10.41
CA PRO A 77 6.20 -1.36 -10.30
C PRO A 77 5.92 -2.55 -11.23
N THR A 78 6.97 -3.03 -11.88
CA THR A 78 6.94 -4.15 -12.84
C THR A 78 7.75 -5.35 -12.38
N GLN A 79 8.56 -5.19 -11.33
CA GLN A 79 9.41 -6.25 -10.77
C GLN A 79 9.11 -6.58 -9.30
N PRO A 80 7.84 -6.81 -8.89
CA PRO A 80 7.54 -7.27 -7.52
C PRO A 80 8.31 -8.56 -7.20
N HIS A 81 8.80 -8.66 -5.95
CA HIS A 81 9.47 -9.84 -5.39
C HIS A 81 8.46 -10.98 -5.18
N HIS A 82 8.02 -11.60 -6.27
CA HIS A 82 7.00 -12.63 -6.24
C HIS A 82 7.35 -13.76 -7.21
N ARG A 83 7.61 -14.95 -6.69
CA ARG A 83 8.10 -16.09 -7.47
C ARG A 83 7.15 -16.43 -8.63
N GLY A 84 5.84 -16.53 -8.36
CA GLY A 84 4.86 -16.83 -9.39
C GLY A 84 4.71 -15.72 -10.45
N ALA A 85 5.07 -14.48 -10.11
CA ALA A 85 5.04 -13.39 -11.08
C ALA A 85 6.27 -13.45 -12.01
N SER A 86 7.42 -13.84 -11.47
CA SER A 86 8.68 -13.96 -12.22
C SER A 86 8.79 -15.19 -13.10
N THR A 87 8.15 -16.29 -12.73
CA THR A 87 8.20 -17.54 -13.49
C THR A 87 7.34 -17.44 -14.75
N PRO A 88 7.89 -17.56 -15.96
CA PRO A 88 7.09 -17.57 -17.19
C PRO A 88 6.18 -18.81 -17.24
N VAL A 89 5.16 -18.77 -18.09
CA VAL A 89 4.36 -19.97 -18.38
C VAL A 89 5.25 -20.99 -19.09
N LEU A 90 5.37 -22.18 -18.51
CA LEU A 90 6.19 -23.27 -19.03
C LEU A 90 5.31 -24.35 -19.66
N PRO A 91 5.85 -25.16 -20.60
CA PRO A 91 5.15 -26.32 -21.14
C PRO A 91 4.69 -27.29 -20.03
N PRO A 92 3.55 -27.97 -20.21
CA PRO A 92 3.11 -29.03 -19.29
C PRO A 92 4.20 -30.08 -19.09
N GLY A 93 4.40 -30.51 -17.84
CA GLY A 93 5.43 -31.50 -17.48
C GLY A 93 6.84 -30.94 -17.32
N THR A 94 7.03 -29.62 -17.38
CA THR A 94 8.32 -29.00 -17.04
C THR A 94 8.57 -29.08 -15.54
N ASP A 95 9.69 -29.71 -15.15
CA ASP A 95 10.12 -29.75 -13.76
C ASP A 95 10.63 -28.39 -13.30
N VAL A 96 9.93 -27.78 -12.34
CA VAL A 96 10.34 -26.54 -11.70
C VAL A 96 10.78 -26.82 -10.28
N ASN A 97 12.08 -26.71 -10.02
CA ASN A 97 12.61 -26.80 -8.66
C ASN A 97 12.90 -25.41 -8.07
N CYS A 98 13.10 -25.37 -6.74
CA CYS A 98 13.35 -24.12 -6.02
C CYS A 98 14.57 -23.37 -6.55
N GLY A 99 15.67 -24.07 -6.84
CA GLY A 99 16.92 -23.47 -7.30
C GLY A 99 16.81 -22.79 -8.67
N LEU A 100 16.19 -23.48 -9.64
CA LEU A 100 15.96 -22.97 -10.99
C LEU A 100 15.17 -21.66 -10.95
N SER A 101 14.08 -21.62 -10.17
CA SER A 101 13.27 -20.40 -10.10
C SER A 101 13.98 -19.20 -9.46
N PHE A 102 14.95 -19.42 -8.58
CA PHE A 102 15.80 -18.34 -8.08
C PHE A 102 16.87 -17.91 -9.10
N GLY A 103 17.54 -18.86 -9.75
CA GLY A 103 18.59 -18.55 -10.73
C GLY A 103 18.04 -17.91 -12.02
N ASP A 104 17.03 -18.52 -12.62
CA ASP A 104 16.63 -18.22 -14.00
C ASP A 104 15.62 -17.08 -14.09
N TRP A 105 14.79 -16.89 -13.06
CA TRP A 105 13.64 -15.95 -13.13
C TRP A 105 13.69 -14.84 -12.07
N MET A 106 14.36 -15.06 -10.94
CA MET A 106 14.55 -14.00 -9.96
C MET A 106 15.66 -13.04 -10.39
N ALA A 107 16.82 -13.55 -10.80
CA ALA A 107 18.01 -12.77 -11.11
C ALA A 107 17.87 -11.76 -12.28
N PRO A 108 17.11 -12.04 -13.37
CA PRO A 108 17.01 -11.10 -14.49
C PRO A 108 16.38 -9.75 -14.12
N ASP A 109 17.06 -8.66 -14.50
CA ASP A 109 16.58 -7.28 -14.37
C ASP A 109 15.65 -6.92 -15.53
N LYS A 110 14.44 -7.49 -15.51
CA LYS A 110 13.38 -7.24 -16.48
C LYS A 110 12.00 -7.37 -15.83
N PRO A 111 10.97 -6.74 -16.41
CA PRO A 111 9.58 -6.90 -15.97
C PRO A 111 9.20 -8.37 -15.79
N ASN A 112 8.35 -8.62 -14.80
CA ASN A 112 7.78 -9.94 -14.60
C ASN A 112 6.95 -10.39 -15.82
N PRO A 113 7.07 -11.65 -16.27
CA PRO A 113 6.24 -12.18 -17.34
C PRO A 113 4.76 -12.22 -16.97
N ASN A 114 4.41 -12.38 -15.68
CA ASN A 114 3.04 -12.32 -15.21
C ASN A 114 2.86 -11.08 -14.33
N GLU A 115 1.93 -10.19 -14.71
CA GLU A 115 1.60 -9.02 -13.91
C GLU A 115 0.88 -9.44 -12.62
N LEU A 116 1.36 -8.95 -11.47
CA LEU A 116 0.74 -9.19 -10.17
C LEU A 116 -0.25 -8.06 -9.85
N THR A 117 -1.27 -7.90 -10.70
CA THR A 117 -2.20 -6.76 -10.68
C THR A 117 -2.78 -6.53 -9.28
N GLY A 118 -2.74 -5.27 -8.83
CA GLY A 118 -3.27 -4.85 -7.53
C GLY A 118 -2.36 -5.15 -6.33
N ALA A 119 -1.20 -5.79 -6.53
CA ALA A 119 -0.23 -5.97 -5.45
C ALA A 119 0.38 -4.63 -5.04
N ILE A 120 0.38 -4.37 -3.74
CA ILE A 120 1.06 -3.24 -3.14
C ILE A 120 2.45 -3.73 -2.71
N VAL A 121 3.50 -3.11 -3.26
CA VAL A 121 4.90 -3.50 -2.97
C VAL A 121 5.38 -3.00 -1.60
N GLY A 122 6.65 -3.15 -1.24
CA GLY A 122 7.19 -2.66 0.04
C GLY A 122 7.24 -1.12 0.15
N GLY A 123 7.37 -0.44 -1.00
CA GLY A 123 7.38 1.02 -1.11
C GLY A 123 8.78 1.61 -0.96
N PRO A 124 8.91 2.94 -0.83
CA PRO A 124 10.21 3.61 -0.83
C PRO A 124 10.94 3.54 0.51
N ASP A 125 12.21 3.94 0.49
CA ASP A 125 12.97 4.26 1.69
C ASP A 125 12.51 5.59 2.33
N LYS A 126 13.20 5.98 3.39
CA LYS A 126 12.88 7.19 4.16
C LYS A 126 13.09 8.52 3.43
N ASN A 127 13.75 8.50 2.28
CA ASN A 127 14.07 9.65 1.45
C ASN A 127 13.30 9.57 0.11
N ASP A 128 12.20 8.82 0.07
CA ASP A 128 11.38 8.57 -1.13
C ASP A 128 12.12 7.82 -2.26
N GLY A 129 13.29 7.23 -1.95
CA GLY A 129 14.05 6.41 -2.88
C GLY A 129 13.40 5.05 -3.09
N PHE A 130 13.22 4.63 -4.34
CA PHE A 130 12.65 3.33 -4.68
C PHE A 130 13.36 2.70 -5.87
N VAL A 131 13.65 1.41 -5.75
CA VAL A 131 14.31 0.63 -6.80
C VAL A 131 13.41 -0.54 -7.16
N ASP A 132 12.82 -0.49 -8.36
CA ASP A 132 11.97 -1.57 -8.91
C ASP A 132 12.81 -2.74 -9.40
N LYS A 133 13.46 -3.44 -8.47
CA LYS A 133 14.20 -4.66 -8.76
C LYS A 133 13.72 -5.76 -7.85
N ARG A 134 13.41 -6.92 -8.45
CA ARG A 134 12.99 -8.12 -7.72
C ARG A 134 13.98 -8.51 -6.64
N GLY A 135 15.27 -8.41 -6.95
CA GLY A 135 16.40 -8.61 -6.02
C GLY A 135 16.30 -7.82 -4.72
N ASN A 136 15.61 -6.69 -4.74
CA ASN A 136 15.53 -5.76 -3.62
C ASN A 136 14.18 -5.89 -2.89
N SER A 137 13.99 -7.01 -2.21
CA SER A 137 12.73 -7.35 -1.50
C SER A 137 12.26 -6.25 -0.56
N SER A 138 13.18 -5.50 0.08
CA SER A 138 12.80 -4.37 0.95
C SER A 138 11.90 -3.34 0.25
N TYR A 139 12.08 -3.13 -1.05
CA TYR A 139 11.25 -2.24 -1.85
C TYR A 139 10.11 -2.97 -2.57
N THR A 140 10.37 -4.17 -3.09
CA THR A 140 9.48 -4.82 -4.05
C THR A 140 8.64 -5.95 -3.48
N GLU A 141 8.75 -6.30 -2.19
CA GLU A 141 7.98 -7.38 -1.56
C GLU A 141 6.48 -7.06 -1.48
N PRO A 142 5.62 -7.80 -2.20
CA PRO A 142 4.19 -7.74 -1.97
C PRO A 142 3.83 -8.59 -0.75
N CYS A 143 2.90 -8.13 0.07
CA CYS A 143 2.46 -8.88 1.26
C CYS A 143 0.96 -8.79 1.44
N THR A 144 0.34 -9.91 1.81
CA THR A 144 -1.12 -10.00 2.04
C THR A 144 -1.62 -8.98 3.04
N TYR A 145 -0.87 -8.74 4.12
CA TYR A 145 -1.26 -7.77 5.15
C TYR A 145 -1.14 -6.31 4.67
N ILE A 146 -0.29 -5.98 3.69
CA ILE A 146 -0.26 -4.61 3.14
C ILE A 146 -1.55 -4.39 2.36
N ASN A 147 -1.91 -5.33 1.49
CA ASN A 147 -3.16 -5.29 0.74
C ASN A 147 -4.40 -5.32 1.63
N SER A 148 -4.45 -6.20 2.65
CA SER A 148 -5.64 -6.32 3.51
C SER A 148 -5.92 -5.03 4.29
N LEU A 149 -4.88 -4.33 4.73
CA LEU A 149 -5.02 -3.09 5.46
C LEU A 149 -5.39 -1.91 4.54
N ALA A 150 -5.02 -1.96 3.25
CA ALA A 150 -5.35 -0.92 2.28
C ALA A 150 -6.79 -1.02 1.73
N ILE A 151 -7.35 -2.23 1.66
CA ILE A 151 -8.70 -2.46 1.10
C ILE A 151 -9.78 -1.66 1.85
N GLY A 152 -9.72 -1.61 3.18
CA GLY A 152 -10.70 -0.87 3.99
C GLY A 152 -10.75 0.63 3.68
N PRO A 153 -9.64 1.36 3.83
CA PRO A 153 -9.54 2.78 3.46
C PRO A 153 -9.89 3.03 2.00
N LEU A 154 -9.40 2.21 1.06
CA LEU A 154 -9.73 2.36 -0.37
C LEU A 154 -11.23 2.23 -0.63
N ALA A 155 -11.90 1.26 0.00
CA ALA A 155 -13.35 1.11 -0.10
C ALA A 155 -14.10 2.30 0.52
N ALA A 156 -13.66 2.78 1.69
CA ALA A 156 -14.25 3.95 2.34
C ALA A 156 -14.10 5.22 1.50
N LEU A 157 -12.92 5.46 0.92
CA LEU A 157 -12.64 6.60 0.05
C LEU A 157 -13.37 6.49 -1.29
N ALA A 158 -13.54 5.29 -1.86
CA ALA A 158 -14.32 5.10 -3.08
C ALA A 158 -15.80 5.49 -2.89
N VAL A 159 -16.36 5.20 -1.72
CA VAL A 159 -17.74 5.60 -1.38
C VAL A 159 -17.82 7.10 -1.06
N ARG A 160 -16.90 7.63 -0.27
CA ARG A 160 -16.94 9.01 0.25
C ARG A 160 -16.35 10.07 -0.68
N GLY A 161 -15.44 9.71 -1.57
CA GLY A 161 -14.83 10.61 -2.55
C GLY A 161 -15.85 11.23 -3.50
N VAL A 162 -16.96 10.51 -3.76
CA VAL A 162 -18.12 11.04 -4.49
C VAL A 162 -18.84 12.16 -3.70
N GLN A 163 -18.80 12.12 -2.36
CA GLN A 163 -19.45 13.11 -1.49
C GLN A 163 -18.57 14.31 -1.13
N LEU A 164 -17.24 14.15 -1.10
CA LEU A 164 -16.31 15.26 -0.86
C LEU A 164 -16.17 16.20 -2.06
N VAL A 165 -16.32 15.69 -3.30
CA VAL A 165 -16.37 16.52 -4.52
C VAL A 165 -17.73 17.22 -4.68
N ALA A 166 -18.80 16.65 -4.16
CA ALA A 166 -20.15 17.23 -4.21
C ALA A 166 -20.42 18.30 -3.14
N THR A 167 -19.44 18.60 -2.27
CA THR A 167 -19.58 19.57 -1.17
C THR A 167 -18.55 20.70 -1.22
N GLN A 168 -17.85 20.88 -2.35
CA GLN A 168 -17.12 22.10 -2.70
C GLN A 168 -17.81 22.81 -3.86
#